data_AF-A0A1I5BHT5-F1
#
_entry.id   AF-A0A1I5BHT5-F1
#
_cell.length_a   1.000
_cell.length_b   1.000
_cell.length_c   1.000
_cell.angle_alpha   90.00
_cell.angle_beta   90.00
_cell.angle_gamma   90.00
#
_symmetry.space_group_name_H-M   'P 1'
#
loop_
_entity.id
_entity.type
_entity.pdbx_description
1 polymer ?
#
loop_
_entity_poly.entity_id
_entity_poly.type
_entity_poly.pdbx_seq_one_letter_code
_entity_poly.pdbx_strand_id
1 'polypeptide(L)'
;MTDLKMTPETLTGHGQGSESLSEKFGQLADLLHQAQVDDQCFGPIGDMVGLSSIYLDSVQECQDLATKAQEFLVKTKQALDDTLKDYADTEEQISEMLKKAGEGLAG
;
A
#
# COMPACT_ATOMS: atom_id res chain seq x y z
N MET A 1 23.52 1.11 14.53
CA MET A 1 22.23 1.25 13.81
C MET A 1 22.57 1.88 12.48
N THR A 2 22.17 1.27 11.37
CA THR A 2 22.37 1.85 10.04
C THR A 2 21.54 3.12 9.97
N ASP A 3 22.19 4.27 9.77
CA ASP A 3 21.53 5.56 9.69
C ASP A 3 20.76 5.61 8.36
N LEU A 4 19.47 5.26 8.42
CA LEU A 4 18.55 5.33 7.28
C LEU A 4 18.23 6.81 7.05
N LYS A 5 18.98 7.45 6.16
CA LYS A 5 18.64 8.80 5.69
C LYS A 5 17.33 8.73 4.92
N MET A 6 16.23 9.09 5.58
CA MET A 6 14.91 9.22 4.97
C MET A 6 14.86 10.54 4.19
N THR A 7 15.34 10.52 2.95
CA THR A 7 15.23 11.67 2.04
C THR A 7 13.86 11.69 1.35
N PRO A 8 13.40 12.85 0.85
CA PRO A 8 12.17 12.93 0.05
C PRO A 8 12.13 11.94 -1.12
N GLU A 9 13.26 11.72 -1.80
CA GLU A 9 13.35 10.77 -2.92
C GLU A 9 13.18 9.32 -2.43
N THR A 10 13.70 8.99 -1.25
CA THR A 10 13.56 7.66 -0.64
C THR A 10 12.10 7.39 -0.27
N LEU A 11 11.43 8.38 0.33
CA LEU A 11 10.01 8.29 0.68
C LEU A 11 9.14 8.18 -0.59
N THR A 12 9.44 8.96 -1.62
CA THR A 12 8.74 8.91 -2.92
C THR A 12 8.88 7.53 -3.57
N GLY A 13 10.11 7.00 -3.64
CA GLY A 13 10.37 5.67 -4.22
C GLY A 13 9.67 4.56 -3.44
N HIS A 14 9.64 4.65 -2.11
CA HIS A 14 8.92 3.68 -1.29
C HIS A 14 7.39 3.78 -1.48
N GLY A 15 6.85 5.00 -1.65
CA GLY A 15 5.44 5.24 -1.96
C GLY A 15 5.03 4.65 -3.31
N GLN A 16 5.85 4.82 -4.35
CA GLN A 16 5.64 4.22 -5.68
C GLN A 16 5.71 2.69 -5.64
N GLY A 17 6.66 2.14 -4.89
CA GLY A 17 6.75 0.68 -4.67
C GLY A 17 5.51 0.14 -3.96
N SER A 18 5.02 0.85 -2.94
CA SER A 18 3.81 0.49 -2.20
C SER A 18 2.58 0.52 -3.10
N GLU A 19 2.43 1.54 -3.94
CA GLU A 19 1.36 1.64 -4.93
C GLU A 19 1.36 0.45 -5.89
N SER A 20 2.51 0.16 -6.52
CA SER A 20 2.63 -0.95 -7.47
C SER A 20 2.34 -2.31 -6.82
N LEU A 21 2.78 -2.53 -5.58
CA LEU A 21 2.44 -3.74 -4.84
C LEU A 21 0.96 -3.81 -4.48
N SER A 22 0.34 -2.68 -4.13
CA SER A 22 -1.10 -2.63 -3.81
C SER A 22 -1.96 -3.04 -5.01
N GLU A 23 -1.61 -2.58 -6.22
CA GLU A 23 -2.28 -2.97 -7.45
C GLU A 23 -2.18 -4.48 -7.71
N LYS A 24 -1.00 -5.07 -7.46
CA LYS A 24 -0.78 -6.51 -7.61
C LYS A 24 -1.60 -7.33 -6.61
N PHE A 25 -1.71 -6.86 -5.37
CA PHE A 25 -2.55 -7.52 -4.38
C PHE A 25 -4.05 -7.41 -4.71
N GLY A 26 -4.48 -6.28 -5.27
CA GLY A 26 -5.84 -6.14 -5.81
C GLY A 26 -6.11 -7.15 -6.94
N GLN A 27 -5.20 -7.24 -7.91
CA GLN A 27 -5.29 -8.23 -9.00
C GLN A 27 -5.31 -9.67 -8.47
N LEU A 28 -4.54 -9.98 -7.43
CA LEU A 28 -4.54 -11.29 -6.78
C LEU A 28 -5.90 -11.58 -6.12
N ALA A 29 -6.49 -10.61 -5.42
CA ALA A 29 -7.82 -10.76 -4.82
C ALA A 29 -8.89 -11.04 -5.89
N ASP A 30 -8.82 -10.36 -7.04
CA ASP A 30 -9.73 -10.59 -8.17
C ASP A 30 -9.56 -11.99 -8.78
N LEU A 31 -8.33 -12.49 -8.88
CA LEU A 31 -8.05 -13.84 -9.37
C LEU A 31 -8.56 -14.91 -8.40
N LEU A 32 -8.40 -14.70 -7.10
CA LEU A 32 -8.91 -15.61 -6.07
C LEU A 32 -10.44 -15.65 -6.07
N HIS A 33 -11.09 -14.49 -6.27
CA HIS A 33 -12.54 -14.45 -6.45
C HIS A 33 -13.01 -15.28 -7.65
N GLN A 34 -12.31 -15.17 -8.79
CA GLN A 34 -12.63 -15.96 -9.98
C GLN A 34 -12.46 -17.47 -9.72
N ALA A 35 -11.41 -17.87 -9.00
CA ALA A 35 -11.17 -19.26 -8.64
C ALA A 35 -12.27 -19.84 -7.72
N GLN A 36 -12.92 -19.00 -6.90
CA GLN A 36 -14.05 -19.40 -6.07
C GLN A 36 -15.32 -19.67 -6.89
N VAL A 37 -15.53 -18.94 -7.99
CA VAL A 37 -16.74 -19.03 -8.82
C VAL A 37 -16.66 -20.17 -9.86
N ASP A 38 -15.45 -20.65 -10.18
CA ASP A 38 -15.23 -21.80 -11.06
C ASP A 38 -15.39 -23.14 -10.30
N ASP A 39 -16.64 -23.44 -9.94
CA ASP A 39 -17.05 -24.57 -9.07
C ASP A 39 -16.93 -25.97 -9.74
N GLN A 40 -16.27 -26.06 -10.90
CA GLN A 40 -16.21 -27.31 -11.69
C GLN A 40 -15.13 -28.29 -11.22
N CYS A 41 -14.29 -27.93 -10.26
CA CYS A 41 -13.07 -28.66 -9.95
C CYS A 41 -13.26 -29.95 -9.10
N PHE A 42 -14.26 -30.02 -8.22
CA PHE A 42 -14.33 -31.08 -7.19
C PHE A 42 -15.31 -32.22 -7.50
N GLY A 43 -16.32 -31.96 -8.33
CA GLY A 43 -17.36 -32.91 -8.69
C GLY A 43 -18.17 -33.47 -7.49
N PRO A 44 -19.19 -34.31 -7.74
CA PRO A 44 -20.13 -34.74 -6.68
C PRO A 44 -19.48 -35.51 -5.52
N ILE A 45 -18.35 -36.18 -5.77
CA ILE A 45 -17.63 -36.92 -4.74
C ILE A 45 -16.81 -35.96 -3.86
N GLY A 46 -16.15 -34.97 -4.45
CA GLY A 46 -15.37 -33.97 -3.71
C GLY A 46 -16.24 -33.11 -2.79
N ASP A 47 -17.47 -32.81 -3.22
CA ASP A 47 -18.47 -32.12 -2.40
C ASP A 47 -18.94 -32.96 -1.20
N MET A 48 -19.16 -34.25 -1.41
CA MET A 48 -19.63 -35.16 -0.36
C MET A 48 -18.59 -35.36 0.76
N VAL A 49 -17.30 -35.25 0.45
CA VAL A 49 -16.21 -35.37 1.43
C VAL A 49 -15.74 -34.01 1.98
N GLY A 50 -16.38 -32.91 1.62
CA GLY A 50 -16.07 -31.55 2.12
C GLY A 50 -14.76 -30.95 1.57
N LEU A 51 -14.22 -31.48 0.48
CA LEU A 51 -13.00 -30.95 -0.13
C LEU A 51 -13.25 -29.59 -0.80
N SER A 52 -14.43 -29.39 -1.39
CA SER A 52 -14.82 -28.11 -1.96
C SER A 52 -14.98 -27.03 -0.88
N SER A 53 -15.60 -27.32 0.27
CA SER A 53 -15.75 -26.34 1.34
C SER A 53 -14.40 -25.88 1.91
N ILE A 54 -13.48 -26.80 2.17
CA ILE A 54 -12.14 -26.46 2.68
C ILE A 54 -11.36 -25.63 1.66
N TYR A 55 -11.46 -25.98 0.38
CA TYR A 55 -10.85 -25.21 -0.70
C TYR A 55 -11.42 -23.80 -0.78
N LEU A 56 -12.75 -23.66 -0.80
CA LEU A 56 -13.43 -22.37 -0.89
C LEU A 56 -13.12 -21.48 0.33
N ASP A 57 -13.09 -22.05 1.53
CA ASP A 57 -12.68 -21.34 2.75
C ASP A 57 -11.23 -20.82 2.63
N SER A 58 -10.32 -21.67 2.16
CA SER A 58 -8.91 -21.29 1.96
C SER A 58 -8.74 -20.19 0.90
N VAL A 59 -9.52 -20.26 -0.19
CA VAL A 59 -9.53 -19.23 -1.25
C VAL A 59 -10.06 -17.90 -0.69
N GLN A 60 -11.13 -17.94 0.11
CA GLN A 60 -11.69 -16.77 0.76
C GLN A 60 -10.69 -16.13 1.73
N GLU A 61 -10.01 -16.92 2.57
CA GLU A 61 -8.97 -16.42 3.48
C GLU A 61 -7.81 -15.76 2.73
N CYS A 62 -7.39 -16.35 1.60
CA CYS A 62 -6.36 -15.75 0.76
C CYS A 62 -6.82 -14.43 0.13
N GLN A 63 -8.08 -14.36 -0.32
CA GLN A 63 -8.66 -13.15 -0.90
C GLN A 63 -8.71 -12.01 0.13
N ASP A 64 -9.17 -12.32 1.34
CA ASP A 64 -9.23 -11.37 2.46
C ASP A 64 -7.84 -10.85 2.82
N LEU A 65 -6.85 -11.73 2.86
CA LEU A 65 -5.46 -11.35 3.16
C LEU A 65 -4.87 -10.47 2.05
N ALA A 66 -5.10 -10.81 0.78
CA ALA A 66 -4.67 -9.99 -0.35
C ALA A 66 -5.31 -8.60 -0.30
N THR A 67 -6.61 -8.51 -0.01
CA THR A 67 -7.34 -7.24 0.14
C THR A 67 -6.76 -6.39 1.28
N LYS A 68 -6.50 -7.00 2.45
CA LYS A 68 -5.87 -6.29 3.59
C LYS A 68 -4.46 -5.80 3.26
N ALA A 69 -3.68 -6.59 2.52
CA ALA A 69 -2.35 -6.18 2.07
C ALA A 69 -2.42 -4.99 1.11
N GLN A 70 -3.35 -5.00 0.16
CA GLN A 70 -3.62 -3.86 -0.72
C GLN A 70 -3.96 -2.59 0.10
N GLU A 71 -4.93 -2.68 1.02
CA GLU A 71 -5.32 -1.53 1.85
C GLU A 71 -4.17 -0.98 2.68
N PHE A 72 -3.36 -1.86 3.27
CA PHE A 72 -2.19 -1.47 4.06
C PHE A 72 -1.19 -0.66 3.22
N LEU A 73 -0.91 -1.12 2.00
CA LEU A 73 0.03 -0.46 1.09
C LEU A 73 -0.50 0.87 0.57
N VAL A 74 -1.82 0.98 0.29
CA VAL A 74 -2.45 2.27 -0.06
C VAL A 74 -2.31 3.27 1.09
N LYS A 75 -2.60 2.86 2.32
CA LYS A 75 -2.44 3.72 3.50
C LYS A 75 -0.98 4.11 3.74
N THR A 76 -0.05 3.19 3.48
CA THR A 76 1.39 3.47 3.58
C THR A 76 1.81 4.53 2.58
N LYS A 77 1.37 4.43 1.31
CA LYS A 77 1.62 5.48 0.30
C LYS A 77 1.06 6.83 0.77
N GLN A 78 -0.19 6.87 1.24
CA GLN A 78 -0.81 8.11 1.73
C GLN A 78 0.00 8.75 2.86
N ALA A 79 0.43 7.96 3.85
CA ALA A 79 1.25 8.47 4.95
C ALA A 79 2.62 9.01 4.48
N LEU A 80 3.21 8.40 3.45
CA LEU A 80 4.46 8.88 2.85
C LEU A 80 4.24 10.18 2.07
N ASP A 81 3.16 10.27 1.30
CA ASP A 81 2.80 11.49 0.55
C ASP A 81 2.51 12.65 1.51
N ASP A 82 1.81 12.41 2.62
CA ASP A 82 1.57 13.39 3.68
C ASP A 82 2.89 13.85 4.32
N THR A 83 3.79 12.90 4.61
CA THR A 83 5.12 13.23 5.15
C THR A 83 5.92 14.10 4.18
N LEU A 84 5.88 13.80 2.88
CA LEU A 84 6.55 14.61 1.85
C LEU A 84 6.00 16.02 1.76
N LYS A 85 4.68 16.16 1.88
CA LYS A 85 4.01 17.45 1.93
C LYS A 85 4.47 18.26 3.15
N ASP A 86 4.53 17.64 4.33
CA ASP A 86 4.99 18.30 5.56
C ASP A 86 6.44 18.79 5.45
N TYR A 87 7.32 18.02 4.79
CA TYR A 87 8.69 18.46 4.51
C TYR A 87 8.71 19.71 3.63
N ALA A 88 7.95 19.73 2.53
CA ALA A 88 7.89 20.86 1.62
C ALA A 88 7.33 22.12 2.30
N ASP A 89 6.23 21.96 3.05
CA ASP A 89 5.58 23.06 3.78
C ASP A 89 6.54 23.63 4.86
N THR A 90 7.35 22.79 5.51
CA THR A 90 8.37 23.21 6.48
C THR A 90 9.52 23.97 5.82
N GLU A 91 10.03 23.48 4.68
CA GLU A 91 11.10 24.16 3.94
C GLU A 91 10.67 25.54 3.43
N GLU A 92 9.43 25.66 2.96
CA GLU A 92 8.86 26.94 2.52
C GLU A 92 8.80 27.95 3.67
N GLN A 93 8.28 27.54 4.84
CA GLN A 93 8.20 28.40 6.02
C GLN A 93 9.58 28.87 6.50
N ILE A 94 10.58 27.98 6.51
CA ILE A 94 11.95 28.33 6.88
C ILE A 94 12.54 29.32 5.86
N SER A 95 12.34 29.07 4.57
CA SER A 95 12.80 29.95 3.50
C SER A 95 12.19 31.36 3.61
N GLU A 96 10.89 31.46 3.88
CA GLU A 96 10.22 32.74 4.12
C GLU A 96 10.75 33.46 5.36
N MET A 97 10.93 32.74 6.47
CA MET A 97 11.50 33.32 7.70
C MET A 97 12.91 33.86 7.47
N LEU A 98 13.75 33.12 6.75
CA LEU A 98 15.11 33.54 6.41
C LEU A 98 15.12 34.76 5.48
N LYS A 99 14.23 34.81 4.49
CA LYS A 99 14.08 36.00 3.62
C LYS A 99 13.68 37.24 4.43
N LYS A 100 12.65 37.12 5.28
CA LYS A 100 12.19 38.22 6.15
C LYS A 100 13.29 38.69 7.10
N ALA A 101 14.05 37.77 7.68
CA ALA A 101 15.19 38.11 8.54
C ALA A 101 16.31 38.82 7.76
N GLY A 102 16.61 38.36 6.55
CA GLY A 102 17.61 38.99 5.67
C GLY A 102 17.22 40.40 5.22
N GLU A 103 15.95 40.61 4.86
CA GLU A 103 15.40 41.93 4.53
C GLU A 103 15.50 42.90 5.73
N GLY A 104 15.23 42.42 6.95
CA GLY A 104 15.35 43.22 8.17
C GLY A 104 16.78 43.54 8.61
N LEU A 105 17.78 42.80 8.13
CA LEU A 105 19.21 43.04 8.40
C LEU A 105 19.88 43.93 7.33
N ALA A 106 19.24 44.08 6.17
CA ALA A 106 19.75 44.90 5.06
C ALA A 106 19.23 46.35 5.07
N GLY A 107 18.32 46.70 6.00
CA GLY A 107 17.83 48.05 6.25
C GLY A 107 18.45 48.67 7.50
#